data_AF-A0A7D5KLC7-F1
#
_entry.id   AF-A0A7D5KLC7-F1
#
_cell.length_a   1.000
_cell.length_b   1.000
_cell.length_c   1.000
_cell.angle_alpha   90.00
_cell.angle_beta   90.00
_cell.angle_gamma   90.00
#
_symmetry.space_group_name_H-M   'P 1'
#
loop_
_entity.id
_entity.type
_entity.pdbx_description
1 polymer ?
#
loop_
_entity_poly.entity_id
_entity_poly.type
_entity_poly.pdbx_seq_one_letter_code
_entity_poly.pdbx_strand_id
1 'polypeptide(L)'
;MDDEGSNGTDHLPDDLLAAVRTLDEQQLRSLIDFTQRRLQEVHPAISDQIDKDSHQEIVQIEEGEGVAKVLRHEPLEDDQDVPVLYLVTEELTPEGETRLHWTYLGPIQG
;
A
#
# COMPACT_ATOMS: atom_id res chain seq x y z
N MET A 1 -7.18 -30.83 16.24
CA MET A 1 -7.80 -29.53 15.96
C MET A 1 -6.97 -28.98 14.83
N ASP A 2 -7.45 -29.23 13.63
CA ASP A 2 -6.78 -28.94 12.38
C ASP A 2 -6.78 -27.42 12.19
N ASP A 3 -5.58 -26.85 12.17
CA ASP A 3 -5.32 -25.46 11.82
C ASP A 3 -5.37 -25.38 10.29
N GLU A 4 -6.58 -25.33 9.73
CA GLU A 4 -6.77 -24.96 8.32
C GLU A 4 -6.44 -23.47 8.20
N GLY A 5 -5.18 -23.17 7.87
CA GLY A 5 -4.76 -21.86 7.42
C GLY A 5 -5.72 -21.39 6.34
N SER A 6 -6.38 -20.26 6.60
CA SER A 6 -7.34 -19.60 5.70
C SER A 6 -6.80 -19.60 4.28
N ASN A 7 -7.30 -20.50 3.44
CA ASN A 7 -6.82 -20.66 2.08
C ASN A 7 -7.27 -19.41 1.32
N GLY A 8 -6.33 -18.53 0.91
CA GLY A 8 -6.61 -17.23 0.28
C GLY A 8 -7.38 -17.26 -1.05
N THR A 9 -7.97 -18.39 -1.39
CA THR A 9 -8.86 -18.62 -2.54
C THR A 9 -10.34 -18.54 -2.19
N ASP A 10 -10.72 -18.39 -0.91
CA ASP A 10 -12.12 -18.32 -0.44
C ASP A 10 -12.92 -17.18 -1.11
N HIS A 11 -12.23 -16.13 -1.54
CA HIS A 11 -12.83 -14.98 -2.23
C HIS A 11 -12.89 -15.11 -3.76
N LEU A 12 -12.42 -16.22 -4.33
CA LEU A 12 -12.40 -16.45 -5.78
C LEU A 12 -13.57 -17.35 -6.19
N PRO A 13 -14.30 -17.02 -7.28
CA PRO A 13 -15.38 -17.87 -7.78
C PRO A 13 -14.84 -19.23 -8.23
N ASP A 14 -15.61 -20.29 -7.98
CA ASP A 14 -15.23 -21.68 -8.29
C ASP A 14 -14.80 -21.89 -9.75
N ASP A 15 -15.47 -21.22 -10.68
CA ASP A 15 -15.15 -21.31 -12.12
C ASP A 15 -13.75 -20.78 -12.44
N LEU A 16 -13.31 -19.72 -11.74
CA LEU A 16 -11.97 -19.17 -11.88
C LEU A 16 -10.93 -20.11 -11.28
N LEU A 17 -11.22 -20.73 -10.13
CA LEU A 17 -10.34 -21.73 -9.52
C LEU A 17 -10.20 -22.96 -10.42
N ALA A 18 -11.30 -23.42 -11.02
CA ALA A 18 -11.29 -24.50 -11.99
C ALA A 18 -10.42 -24.13 -13.20
N ALA A 19 -10.54 -22.93 -13.74
CA ALA A 19 -9.72 -22.46 -14.86
C ALA A 19 -8.22 -22.41 -14.50
N VAL A 20 -7.86 -21.82 -13.35
CA VAL A 20 -6.46 -21.71 -12.89
C VAL A 20 -5.82 -23.08 -12.69
N ARG A 21 -6.57 -24.08 -12.19
CA ARG A 21 -6.10 -25.46 -12.02
C ARG A 21 -5.77 -26.18 -13.34
N THR A 22 -6.25 -25.68 -14.48
CA THR A 22 -5.94 -26.27 -15.80
C THR A 22 -4.70 -25.68 -16.46
N LEU A 23 -4.13 -24.62 -15.89
CA LEU A 23 -2.99 -23.92 -16.47
C LEU A 23 -1.68 -24.70 -16.26
N ASP A 24 -0.81 -24.62 -17.25
CA ASP A 24 0.57 -25.11 -17.15
C ASP A 24 1.49 -24.10 -16.44
N GLU A 25 2.73 -24.51 -16.13
CA GLU A 25 3.71 -23.67 -15.40
C GLU A 25 3.98 -22.31 -16.07
N GLN A 26 4.07 -22.27 -17.41
CA GLN A 26 4.35 -21.04 -18.14
C GLN A 26 3.15 -20.09 -18.07
N GLN A 27 1.95 -20.64 -18.19
CA GLN A 27 0.70 -19.90 -18.06
C GLN A 27 0.50 -19.36 -16.65
N LEU A 28 0.83 -20.16 -15.61
CA LEU A 28 0.77 -19.73 -14.21
C LEU A 28 1.75 -18.58 -13.94
N ARG A 29 2.99 -18.65 -14.44
CA ARG A 29 3.95 -17.52 -14.32
C ARG A 29 3.43 -16.25 -14.98
N SER A 30 2.80 -16.38 -16.14
CA SER A 30 2.21 -15.26 -16.86
C SER A 30 1.01 -14.67 -16.11
N LEU A 31 0.19 -15.52 -15.48
CA LEU A 31 -0.92 -15.10 -14.63
C LEU A 31 -0.45 -14.34 -13.40
N ILE A 32 0.64 -14.80 -12.74
CA ILE A 32 1.22 -14.11 -11.58
C ILE A 32 1.66 -12.70 -11.96
N ASP A 33 2.42 -12.57 -13.03
CA ASP A 33 2.94 -11.29 -13.52
C ASP A 33 1.79 -10.34 -13.94
N PHE A 34 0.77 -10.85 -14.64
CA PHE A 34 -0.43 -10.08 -14.96
C PHE A 34 -1.15 -9.60 -13.68
N THR A 35 -1.35 -10.50 -12.72
CA THR A 35 -2.07 -10.19 -11.47
C THR A 35 -1.31 -9.16 -10.66
N GLN A 36 0.03 -9.23 -10.60
CA GLN A 36 0.87 -8.24 -9.93
C GLN A 36 0.74 -6.85 -10.57
N ARG A 37 0.79 -6.76 -11.90
CA ARG A 37 0.56 -5.48 -12.60
C ARG A 37 -0.85 -4.96 -12.37
N ARG A 38 -1.84 -5.85 -12.43
CA ARG A 38 -3.24 -5.47 -12.19
C ARG A 38 -3.45 -4.98 -10.77
N LEU A 39 -2.80 -5.60 -9.79
CA LEU A 39 -2.81 -5.13 -8.41
C LEU A 39 -2.20 -3.74 -8.30
N GLN A 40 -1.12 -3.44 -9.02
CA GLN A 40 -0.56 -2.08 -9.06
C GLN A 40 -1.50 -1.05 -9.73
N GLU A 41 -2.27 -1.44 -10.75
CA GLU A 41 -3.25 -0.55 -11.40
C GLU A 41 -4.49 -0.29 -10.54
N VAL A 42 -4.88 -1.26 -9.73
CA VAL A 42 -6.11 -1.23 -8.92
C VAL A 42 -5.83 -0.78 -7.49
N HIS A 43 -4.58 -0.87 -7.03
CA HIS A 43 -4.14 -0.24 -5.79
C HIS A 43 -4.27 1.28 -5.96
N PRO A 44 -5.02 1.96 -5.09
CA PRO A 44 -5.07 3.41 -5.08
C PRO A 44 -3.65 3.94 -4.86
N ALA A 45 -3.33 5.04 -5.55
CA ALA A 45 -2.06 5.72 -5.39
C ALA A 45 -1.78 5.95 -3.89
N ILE A 46 -0.51 5.94 -3.48
CA ILE A 46 -0.16 6.12 -2.07
C ILE A 46 -0.74 7.46 -1.57
N SER A 47 -0.78 8.47 -2.45
CA SER A 47 -1.46 9.74 -2.23
C SER A 47 -2.96 9.61 -1.91
N ASP A 48 -3.73 8.81 -2.65
CA ASP A 48 -5.16 8.56 -2.40
C ASP A 48 -5.41 7.88 -1.03
N GLN A 49 -4.47 7.04 -0.58
CA GLN A 49 -4.55 6.37 0.72
C GLN A 49 -4.20 7.33 1.86
N ILE A 50 -3.20 8.19 1.66
CA ILE A 50 -2.76 9.21 2.61
C ILE A 50 -3.89 10.22 2.89
N ASP A 51 -4.57 10.74 1.85
CA ASP A 51 -5.66 11.71 2.00
C ASP A 51 -6.86 11.15 2.78
N LYS A 52 -7.06 9.83 2.72
CA LYS A 52 -8.18 9.15 3.39
C LYS A 52 -7.91 8.88 4.88
N ASP A 53 -6.64 8.72 5.26
CA ASP A 53 -6.21 8.41 6.63
C ASP A 53 -5.83 9.68 7.42
N SER A 54 -5.44 10.76 6.74
CA SER A 54 -5.00 11.99 7.41
C SER A 54 -6.16 12.86 7.89
N HIS A 55 -6.32 12.93 9.21
CA HIS A 55 -7.12 13.97 9.89
C HIS A 55 -6.40 15.33 9.99
N GLN A 56 -5.20 15.47 9.43
CA GLN A 56 -4.33 16.65 9.51
C GLN A 56 -4.05 17.25 8.13
N GLU A 57 -3.75 18.56 8.13
CA GLU A 57 -3.49 19.33 6.91
C GLU A 57 -2.20 18.85 6.24
N ILE A 58 -2.37 18.20 5.07
CA ILE A 58 -1.26 17.81 4.22
C ILE A 58 -0.89 18.99 3.33
N VAL A 59 0.38 19.36 3.38
CA VAL A 59 0.94 20.49 2.64
C VAL A 59 1.25 20.09 1.21
N GLN A 60 1.88 18.92 1.05
CA GLN A 60 2.32 18.43 -0.24
C GLN A 60 2.55 16.92 -0.21
N ILE A 61 2.24 16.25 -1.33
CA ILE A 61 2.61 14.86 -1.58
C ILE A 61 3.43 14.82 -2.88
N GLU A 62 4.63 14.25 -2.81
CA GLU A 62 5.42 13.88 -3.99
C GLU A 62 5.48 12.37 -4.09
N GLU A 63 4.75 11.81 -5.04
CA GLU A 63 4.69 10.36 -5.24
C GLU A 63 5.76 9.88 -6.23
N GLY A 64 6.42 8.79 -5.88
CA GLY A 64 7.38 8.05 -6.68
C GLY A 64 7.01 6.57 -6.75
N GLU A 65 7.87 5.76 -7.38
CA GLU A 65 7.59 4.33 -7.57
C GLU A 65 7.66 3.58 -6.23
N GLY A 66 6.48 3.20 -5.68
CA GLY A 66 6.35 2.45 -4.42
C GLY A 66 6.62 3.27 -3.14
N VAL A 67 6.73 4.59 -3.26
CA VAL A 67 7.02 5.49 -2.14
C VAL A 67 6.41 6.86 -2.38
N ALA A 68 5.92 7.51 -1.34
CA ALA A 68 5.52 8.91 -1.37
C ALA A 68 6.32 9.71 -0.34
N LYS A 69 6.71 10.93 -0.69
CA LYS A 69 7.18 11.91 0.29
C LYS A 69 6.01 12.80 0.65
N VAL A 70 5.72 12.90 1.93
CA VAL A 70 4.59 13.67 2.44
C VAL A 70 5.10 14.79 3.32
N LEU A 71 4.68 16.00 3.00
CA LEU A 71 4.90 17.17 3.84
C LEU A 71 3.63 17.46 4.62
N ARG A 72 3.73 17.45 5.95
CA ARG A 72 2.59 17.65 6.86
C ARG A 72 2.91 18.72 7.89
N HIS A 73 1.92 19.52 8.26
CA HIS A 73 1.99 20.41 9.40
C HIS A 73 1.75 19.62 10.70
N GLU A 74 2.77 19.55 11.57
CA GLU A 74 2.63 18.98 12.90
C GLU A 74 2.58 20.09 13.96
N PRO A 75 1.60 20.06 14.89
CA PRO A 75 1.64 20.93 16.05
C PRO A 75 2.76 20.45 16.98
N LEU A 76 3.94 21.04 16.84
CA LEU A 76 5.03 20.84 17.79
C LEU A 76 4.75 21.56 19.11
N GLU A 77 5.37 21.07 20.19
CA GLU A 77 5.15 21.51 21.58
C GLU A 77 5.37 23.02 21.82
N ASP A 78 5.99 23.75 20.88
CA ASP A 78 6.34 25.17 20.95
C ASP A 78 5.48 26.10 20.06
N ASP A 79 4.28 25.66 19.64
CA ASP A 79 3.34 26.47 18.81
C ASP A 79 3.94 26.87 17.43
N GLN A 80 5.05 26.24 17.04
CA GLN A 80 5.66 26.41 15.74
C GLN A 80 5.05 25.41 14.77
N ASP A 81 4.22 25.95 13.88
CA ASP A 81 3.66 25.20 12.76
C ASP A 81 4.73 25.04 11.67
N VAL A 82 5.61 24.06 11.84
CA VAL A 82 6.67 23.76 10.86
C VAL A 82 6.30 22.56 10.02
N PRO A 83 6.49 22.64 8.69
CA PRO A 83 6.24 21.52 7.82
C PRO A 83 7.30 20.43 8.05
N VAL A 84 6.82 19.22 8.31
CA VAL A 84 7.62 18.02 8.57
C VAL A 84 7.53 17.07 7.39
N LEU A 85 8.68 16.57 6.96
CA LEU A 85 8.78 15.62 5.88
C LEU A 85 8.71 14.18 6.40
N TYR A 86 7.89 13.37 5.76
CA TYR A 86 7.77 11.94 5.95
C TYR A 86 8.07 11.21 4.65
N LEU A 87 8.63 10.02 4.79
CA LEU A 87 8.64 9.01 3.73
C LEU A 87 7.55 7.99 4.03
N VAL A 88 6.63 7.81 3.10
CA VAL A 88 5.52 6.87 3.21
C VAL A 88 5.73 5.75 2.22
N THR A 89 5.80 4.53 2.70
CA THR A 89 5.94 3.32 1.88
C THR A 89 4.76 2.38 2.13
N GLU A 90 4.33 1.66 1.11
CA GLU A 90 3.38 0.56 1.30
C GLU A 90 4.12 -0.69 1.79
N GLU A 91 3.67 -1.25 2.91
CA GLU A 91 4.15 -2.52 3.42
C GLU A 91 3.02 -3.56 3.35
N LEU A 92 3.32 -4.71 2.73
CA LEU A 92 2.42 -5.85 2.73
C LEU A 92 2.59 -6.59 4.05
N THR A 93 1.55 -6.60 4.88
CA THR A 93 1.56 -7.33 6.14
C THR A 93 1.57 -8.84 5.88
N PRO A 94 2.02 -9.66 6.85
CA PRO A 94 1.89 -11.12 6.75
C PRO A 94 0.44 -11.61 6.60
N GLU A 95 -0.54 -10.77 6.92
CA GLU A 95 -1.98 -11.03 6.78
C GLU A 95 -2.49 -10.74 5.36
N GLY A 96 -1.63 -10.22 4.47
CA GLY A 96 -2.00 -9.86 3.08
C GLY A 96 -2.68 -8.50 2.95
N GLU A 97 -2.69 -7.69 4.00
CA GLU A 97 -3.17 -6.31 3.95
C GLU A 97 -2.03 -5.36 3.58
N THR A 98 -2.32 -4.32 2.82
CA THR A 98 -1.35 -3.26 2.56
C THR A 98 -1.55 -2.15 3.60
N ARG A 99 -0.49 -1.78 4.30
CA ARG A 99 -0.50 -0.68 5.28
C ARG A 99 0.53 0.39 4.90
N LEU A 100 0.19 1.65 5.16
CA LEU A 100 1.11 2.76 5.01
C LEU A 100 2.10 2.78 6.18
N HIS A 101 3.38 2.65 5.88
CA HIS A 101 4.47 2.82 6.82
C HIS A 101 5.04 4.23 6.71
N TRP A 102 4.95 5.00 7.79
CA TRP A 102 5.38 6.39 7.84
C TRP A 102 6.74 6.51 8.56
N THR A 103 7.75 6.97 7.84
CA THR A 103 9.07 7.26 8.39
C THR A 103 9.28 8.76 8.50
N TYR A 104 9.48 9.25 9.73
CA TYR A 104 9.80 10.66 9.98
C TYR A 104 11.21 10.99 9.46
N LEU A 105 11.33 11.99 8.59
CA LEU A 105 12.61 12.46 8.05
C LEU A 105 13.10 13.76 8.71
N GLY A 106 12.22 14.51 9.37
CA GLY A 106 12.56 15.76 10.04
C GLY A 106 11.80 16.98 9.51
N PRO A 107 11.90 18.12 10.22
CA PRO A 107 11.39 19.38 9.72
C PRO A 107 12.25 19.86 8.54
N ILE A 108 11.62 20.42 7.53
CA ILE A 108 12.36 21.13 6.48
C ILE A 108 12.68 22.54 7.00
N GLN A 109 13.98 22.84 7.11
CA GLN A 109 14.46 24.20 7.34
C GLN A 109 14.52 24.92 5.98
N GLY A 110 13.73 25.98 5.85
CA GLY A 110 13.79 26.91 4.71
C GLY A 110 14.99 27.86 4.79
#